data_AF-A0A935C5I6-F1
#
_entry.id   AF-A0A935C5I6-F1
#
_cell.length_a   1.000
_cell.length_b   1.000
_cell.length_c   1.000
_cell.angle_alpha   90.00
_cell.angle_beta   90.00
_cell.angle_gamma   90.00
#
_symmetry.space_group_name_H-M   'P 1'
#
loop_
_entity.id
_entity.type
_entity.pdbx_description
1 polymer ?
#
loop_
_entity_poly.entity_id
_entity_poly.type
_entity_poly.pdbx_seq_one_letter_code
_entity_poly.pdbx_strand_id
1 'polypeptide(L)' 'MSRKTKNLLKLVAIILVMILVFMELGIIAIPALVAYKFWLSVIAFCIVLIAS' A
#
# COMPACT_ATOMS: atom_id res chain seq x y z
N MET A 1 9.60 -15.29 10.78
CA MET A 1 8.95 -13.97 11.04
C MET A 1 8.14 -14.08 12.33
N SER A 2 8.34 -13.20 13.31
CA SER A 2 7.51 -13.19 14.52
C SER A 2 6.09 -12.76 14.17
N ARG A 3 5.07 -13.27 14.89
CA ARG A 3 3.66 -12.83 14.71
C ARG A 3 3.53 -11.30 14.77
N LYS A 4 4.34 -10.64 15.61
CA LYS A 4 4.38 -9.17 15.72
C LYS A 4 4.81 -8.50 14.42
N THR A 5 5.90 -8.98 13.80
CA THR A 5 6.41 -8.44 12.55
C THR A 5 5.42 -8.65 11.40
N LYS A 6 4.78 -9.82 11.33
CA LYS A 6 3.77 -10.13 10.31
C LYS A 6 2.54 -9.22 10.42
N ASN A 7 2.11 -8.94 11.65
CA ASN A 7 0.97 -8.06 11.90
C ASN A 7 1.29 -6.58 11.56
N LEU A 8 2.49 -6.11 11.88
CA LEU A 8 2.97 -4.79 11.46
C LEU A 8 3.04 -4.66 9.94
N LEU A 9 3.55 -5.70 9.25
CA LEU A 9 3.65 -5.70 7.79
C LEU A 9 2.27 -5.64 7.13
N LYS A 10 1.28 -6.39 7.66
CA LYS A 10 -0.12 -6.30 7.23
C LYS A 10 -0.70 -4.90 7.44
N LEU A 11 -0.46 -4.29 8.59
CA LEU A 11 -0.95 -2.94 8.90
C LEU A 11 -0.41 -1.92 7.88
N VAL A 12 0.91 -1.94 7.62
CA VAL A 12 1.55 -1.04 6.66
C VAL A 12 1.00 -1.27 5.25
N ALA A 13 0.79 -2.53 4.84
CA ALA A 13 0.20 -2.85 3.55
C ALA A 13 -1.22 -2.31 3.40
N ILE A 14 -2.05 -2.46 4.43
CA ILE A 14 -3.43 -1.93 4.44
C ILE A 14 -3.44 -0.41 4.28
N ILE A 15 -2.58 0.29 5.01
CA ILE A 15 -2.47 1.76 4.94
C ILE A 15 -2.05 2.20 3.54
N LEU A 16 -1.05 1.54 2.94
CA LEU A 16 -0.59 1.83 1.57
C LEU A 16 -1.70 1.66 0.54
N VAL A 17 -2.45 0.54 0.61
CA VAL A 17 -3.58 0.29 -0.30
C VAL A 17 -4.68 1.34 -0.09
N MET A 18 -4.98 1.71 1.16
CA MET A 18 -6.01 2.70 1.46
C MET A 18 -5.67 4.07 0.85
N ILE A 19 -4.41 4.50 0.93
CA ILE A 19 -3.93 5.74 0.31
C ILE A 19 -4.08 5.66 -1.22
N LEU A 20 -3.68 4.54 -1.82
CA LEU A 20 -3.83 4.33 -3.27
C LEU A 20 -5.29 4.42 -3.72
N VAL A 21 -6.21 3.80 -2.98
CA VAL A 21 -7.65 3.85 -3.28
C VAL A 21 -8.18 5.28 -3.17
N PHE A 22 -7.78 6.04 -2.15
CA PHE A 22 -8.17 7.45 -2.02
C PHE A 22 -7.60 8.33 -3.14
N MET A 23 -6.43 7.97 -3.68
CA MET A 23 -5.86 8.64 -4.86
C MET A 23 -6.57 8.28 -6.16
N GLU A 24 -7.14 7.09 -6.29
CA GLU A 24 -7.97 6.69 -7.44
C GLU A 24 -9.36 7.31 -7.39
N LEU A 25 -9.93 7.46 -6.19
CA LEU A 25 -11.22 8.14 -5.99
C LEU A 25 -11.14 9.67 -6.15
N GLY A 26 -9.96 10.23 -6.38
CA GLY A 26 -9.74 11.68 -6.52
C GLY A 26 -9.90 12.47 -5.22
N ILE A 27 -10.01 11.79 -4.07
CA ILE A 27 -10.11 12.41 -2.74
C ILE A 27 -8.75 12.98 -2.33
N ILE A 28 -7.65 12.31 -2.71
CA ILE A 28 -6.28 12.72 -2.43
C ILE A 28 -5.52 12.86 -3.75
N ALA A 29 -5.03 14.06 -4.06
CA ALA A 29 -4.20 14.30 -5.23
C ALA A 29 -2.76 14.62 -4.78
N ILE A 30 -1.85 13.66 -4.99
CA ILE A 30 -0.41 13.85 -4.76
C ILE A 30 0.29 13.80 -6.13
N PRO A 31 0.59 14.96 -6.75
CA PRO A 31 1.13 15.03 -8.12
C PRO A 31 2.38 14.18 -8.34
N ALA A 32 3.27 14.13 -7.34
CA ALA A 32 4.50 13.35 -7.37
C ALA A 32 4.26 11.83 -7.38
N LEU A 33 3.12 11.36 -6.86
CA LEU A 33 2.79 9.93 -6.82
C LEU A 33 1.94 9.49 -8.03
N VAL A 34 1.30 10.41 -8.77
CA VAL A 34 0.40 10.09 -9.89
C VAL A 34 1.08 9.20 -10.94
N ALA A 35 2.32 9.54 -11.33
CA ALA A 35 3.08 8.76 -12.31
C ALA A 35 3.51 7.37 -11.80
N TYR A 36 3.61 7.20 -10.48
CA TYR A 36 4.10 5.96 -9.85
C TYR A 36 2.98 5.12 -9.20
N LYS A 37 1.72 5.55 -9.30
CA LYS A 37 0.54 4.87 -8.73
C LYS A 37 0.54 3.36 -9.01
N PHE A 38 0.83 2.99 -10.26
CA PHE A 38 0.90 1.59 -10.68
C PHE A 38 1.96 0.81 -9.91
N TRP A 39 3.20 1.30 -9.87
CA TRP A 39 4.30 0.64 -9.16
C TRP A 39 4.07 0.57 -7.65
N LEU A 40 3.43 1.59 -7.09
CA LEU A 40 3.04 1.64 -5.69
C LEU A 40 2.01 0.55 -5.35
N SER A 41 1.08 0.27 -6.26
CA SER A 41 0.12 -0.84 -6.12
C SER A 41 0.80 -2.21 -6.17
N VAL A 42 1.80 -2.39 -7.05
CA VAL A 42 2.59 -3.64 -7.15
C VAL A 42 3.36 -3.88 -5.86
N ILE A 43 4.02 -2.86 -5.31
CA ILE A 43 4.75 -2.97 -4.04
C ILE A 43 3.78 -3.31 -2.90
N ALA A 44 2.65 -2.62 -2.81
CA ALA A 44 1.65 -2.91 -1.79
C ALA A 44 1.15 -4.37 -1.86
N PHE A 45 0.91 -4.88 -3.06
CA PHE A 45 0.51 -6.27 -3.27
C PHE A 45 1.60 -7.27 -2.87
N CYS A 46 2.86 -7.01 -3.23
CA CYS A 46 4.00 -7.84 -2.80
C CYS A 46 4.14 -7.88 -1.28
N ILE A 47 3.94 -6.75 -0.59
CA ILE A 47 3.98 -6.68 0.88
C ILE A 47 2.85 -7.52 1.48
N VAL A 48 1.64 -7.48 0.92
CA VAL A 48 0.53 -8.34 1.36
C VAL A 48 0.89 -9.82 1.20
N LEU A 49 1.47 -10.23 0.07
CA LEU A 49 1.87 -11.61 -0.18
C LEU A 49 2.91 -12.12 0.83
N ILE A 50 3.91 -11.29 1.14
CA ILE A 50 4.94 -11.63 2.15
C ILE A 50 4.34 -11.68 3.56
N ALA A 51 3.36 -10.80 3.83
CA ALA A 51 2.69 -10.71 5.11
C ALA A 51 1.58 -11.76 5.30
N SER A 52 1.14 -12.46 4.24
CA SER A 52 0.09 -13.49 4.28
C SER A 52 0.57 -14.75 4.97
#